data_AF-A0A2T6ITI6-F1
#
_entry.id   AF-A0A2T6ITI6-F1
#
_cell.length_a   1.000
_cell.length_b   1.000
_cell.length_c   1.000
_cell.angle_alpha   90.00
_cell.angle_beta   90.00
_cell.angle_gamma   90.00
#
_symmetry.space_group_name_H-M   'P 1'
#
loop_
_entity.id
_entity.type
_entity.pdbx_description
1 polymer ?
#
loop_
_entity_poly.entity_id
_entity_poly.type
_entity_poly.pdbx_seq_one_letter_code
_entity_poly.pdbx_strand_id
1 'polypeptide(L)'
;MMMKGTNLPIFRGHFLVPLWVVVVITSLLCCTAHKSKDGAEDKPEDYYATLGIARYASSADVKKAYRKLSLENHPDKAGPDEAFAAAKKFHRISEAYEVLSKIHTRRLYDLYGHDFLHMEGYFEELPKRGGRELYRYKRGVFLLYERNLDGLLAKSPYTWILTFAQPGCGNCERNVPIYSQLGEKTMETENIRLAVVNCLMSNLCHYFGIHHLGQVFLLPPEQEGGGYWDKREYTGPLRADALLEAAKQIPAPNMQEVESDKVVEKQLAGITGVKRPVSLERVAAADVAWLVNYHKPSCLSCRQAKSELRQVSHQLREKLTITFVNCDISVHYIWAYMPTISGIMPPTSLLLRFLAKQLH
;
A
#
# COMPACT_ATOMS: atom_id res chain seq x y z
N MET A 1 48.52 58.63 44.76
CA MET A 1 48.56 59.95 44.11
C MET A 1 48.46 59.73 42.61
N MET A 2 47.40 60.26 41.98
CA MET A 2 47.13 60.58 40.56
C MET A 2 48.02 59.94 39.46
N MET A 3 47.50 59.14 38.51
CA MET A 3 46.62 59.41 37.34
C MET A 3 47.27 60.09 36.10
N LYS A 4 46.96 59.49 34.93
CA LYS A 4 46.92 59.96 33.51
C LYS A 4 48.20 59.78 32.66
N GLY A 5 48.14 59.35 31.38
CA GLY A 5 47.03 58.96 30.50
C GLY A 5 47.46 58.91 29.00
N THR A 6 47.13 57.78 28.33
CA THR A 6 46.53 57.59 26.98
C THR A 6 47.10 58.26 25.70
N ASN A 7 47.37 57.46 24.63
CA ASN A 7 46.44 57.23 23.49
C ASN A 7 46.93 56.15 22.47
N LEU A 8 45.95 55.41 21.90
CA LEU A 8 45.94 54.31 20.89
C LEU A 8 45.88 54.87 19.43
N PRO A 9 46.02 54.11 18.29
CA PRO A 9 45.22 52.93 17.88
C PRO A 9 45.91 51.80 17.03
N ILE A 10 45.53 50.52 17.23
CA ILE A 10 44.71 49.60 16.38
C ILE A 10 45.35 49.11 15.05
N PHE A 11 45.70 47.81 14.99
CA PHE A 11 45.21 46.84 13.98
C PHE A 11 45.56 45.40 14.45
N ARG A 12 44.53 44.55 14.65
CA ARG A 12 44.63 43.12 15.01
C ARG A 12 44.55 42.29 13.73
N GLY A 13 45.40 41.27 13.60
CA GLY A 13 45.43 40.35 12.46
C GLY A 13 44.57 39.10 12.60
N HIS A 14 44.60 38.27 11.55
CA HIS A 14 44.81 36.82 11.64
C HIS A 14 45.15 36.25 10.26
N PHE A 15 46.16 35.37 10.23
CA PHE A 15 46.74 34.69 9.08
C PHE A 15 45.82 33.59 8.55
N LEU A 16 45.62 33.54 7.23
CA LEU A 16 45.06 32.40 6.49
C LEU A 16 46.22 31.53 5.97
N VAL A 17 46.21 30.24 6.31
CA VAL A 17 47.08 29.19 5.75
C VAL A 17 46.22 28.28 4.84
N PRO A 18 46.70 27.89 3.65
CA PRO A 18 45.86 27.21 2.65
C PRO A 18 45.67 25.72 2.96
N LEU A 19 44.41 25.25 2.87
CA LEU A 19 44.01 23.84 2.97
C LEU A 19 44.44 23.05 1.72
N TRP A 20 45.38 22.12 1.89
CA TRP A 20 45.43 20.86 1.14
C TRP A 20 45.73 19.73 2.13
N VAL A 21 45.10 18.57 1.93
CA VAL A 21 45.22 17.29 2.66
C VAL A 21 44.30 17.14 3.90
N VAL A 22 43.12 16.55 3.68
CA VAL A 22 42.44 15.72 4.69
C VAL A 22 42.21 14.35 4.07
N VAL A 23 42.96 13.36 4.54
CA VAL A 23 42.68 11.93 4.28
C VAL A 23 42.09 11.34 5.55
N VAL A 24 40.78 11.04 5.44
CA VAL A 24 40.07 9.83 5.87
C VAL A 24 40.65 9.07 7.06
N ILE A 25 39.94 9.03 8.20
CA ILE A 25 39.40 7.81 8.85
C ILE A 25 38.28 8.23 9.83
N THR A 26 37.01 8.11 9.45
CA THR A 26 35.87 7.84 10.38
C THR A 26 34.60 7.51 9.57
N SER A 27 34.52 6.29 9.04
CA SER A 27 33.26 5.74 8.54
C SER A 27 33.40 4.22 8.40
N LEU A 28 33.48 3.52 9.54
CA LEU A 28 33.46 2.05 9.60
C LEU A 28 32.31 1.51 10.47
N LEU A 29 31.26 2.29 10.67
CA LEU A 29 29.99 1.81 11.24
C LEU A 29 28.79 2.44 10.52
N CYS A 30 28.50 1.95 9.31
CA CYS A 30 27.13 2.02 8.76
C CYS A 30 26.77 0.80 7.89
N CYS A 31 27.69 -0.15 7.72
CA CYS A 31 27.46 -1.39 6.97
C CYS A 31 28.03 -2.61 7.72
N THR A 32 27.66 -2.78 8.98
CA THR A 32 27.50 -4.16 9.47
C THR A 32 26.17 -4.64 8.91
N ALA A 33 26.26 -5.49 7.88
CA ALA A 33 25.15 -6.29 7.43
C ALA A 33 24.69 -7.16 8.60
N HIS A 34 23.77 -6.67 9.41
CA HIS A 34 22.93 -7.55 10.20
C HIS A 34 22.12 -8.36 9.19
N LYS A 35 22.50 -9.64 9.01
CA LYS A 35 21.55 -10.66 8.58
C LYS A 35 20.36 -10.54 9.53
N SER A 36 19.30 -9.87 9.09
CA SER A 36 17.99 -10.14 9.66
C SER A 36 17.77 -11.62 9.44
N LYS A 37 17.76 -12.40 10.54
CA LYS A 37 16.99 -13.64 10.53
C LYS A 37 15.64 -13.24 9.98
N ASP A 38 15.21 -13.87 8.89
CA ASP A 38 13.83 -13.82 8.45
C ASP A 38 12.98 -14.22 9.67
N GLY A 39 12.51 -13.22 10.40
CA GLY A 39 11.44 -13.39 11.34
C GLY A 39 10.29 -13.77 10.45
N ALA A 40 9.92 -15.05 10.46
CA ALA A 40 8.56 -15.43 10.15
C ALA A 40 7.69 -14.53 11.04
N GLU A 41 7.14 -13.49 10.45
CA GLU A 41 6.12 -12.66 11.04
C GLU A 41 5.06 -13.66 11.55
N ASP A 42 4.87 -13.75 12.87
CA ASP A 42 3.82 -14.56 13.50
C ASP A 42 2.50 -13.90 13.13
N LYS A 43 2.11 -14.03 11.86
CA LYS A 43 0.83 -13.57 11.35
C LYS A 43 -0.21 -14.31 12.18
N PRO A 44 -1.12 -13.59 12.86
CA PRO A 44 -2.12 -14.24 13.69
C PRO A 44 -2.90 -15.25 12.84
N GLU A 45 -3.02 -16.47 13.39
CA GLU A 45 -3.70 -17.58 12.71
C GLU A 45 -5.17 -17.22 12.47
N ASP A 46 -5.68 -17.56 11.29
CA ASP A 46 -7.07 -17.33 10.93
C ASP A 46 -8.02 -18.04 11.93
N TYR A 47 -9.10 -17.36 12.35
CA TYR A 47 -10.00 -17.89 13.38
C TYR A 47 -10.81 -19.11 12.91
N TYR A 48 -11.11 -19.21 11.61
CA TYR A 48 -11.76 -20.39 11.07
C TYR A 48 -10.78 -21.58 11.06
N ALA A 49 -9.52 -21.33 10.72
CA ALA A 49 -8.46 -22.33 10.83
C ALA A 49 -8.23 -22.76 12.29
N THR A 50 -8.25 -21.82 13.24
CA THR A 50 -8.11 -22.06 14.68
C THR A 50 -9.20 -22.99 15.21
N LEU A 51 -10.45 -22.81 14.75
CA LEU A 51 -11.56 -23.69 15.10
C LEU A 51 -11.66 -24.94 14.20
N GLY A 52 -10.86 -25.05 13.14
CA GLY A 52 -10.90 -26.16 12.19
C GLY A 52 -12.22 -26.26 11.41
N ILE A 53 -12.83 -25.12 11.07
CA ILE A 53 -14.12 -25.04 10.38
C ILE A 53 -14.01 -24.24 9.08
N ALA A 54 -14.97 -24.44 8.17
CA ALA A 54 -15.05 -23.65 6.94
C ALA A 54 -15.61 -22.24 7.20
N ARG A 55 -15.27 -21.28 6.34
CA ARG A 55 -15.80 -19.89 6.43
C ARG A 55 -17.31 -19.79 6.31
N TYR A 56 -17.96 -20.75 5.66
CA TYR A 56 -19.43 -20.85 5.55
C TYR A 56 -20.08 -21.68 6.67
N ALA A 57 -19.33 -22.06 7.71
CA ALA A 57 -19.86 -22.82 8.85
C ALA A 57 -21.00 -22.09 9.55
N SER A 58 -22.03 -22.82 9.97
CA SER A 58 -23.16 -22.25 10.69
C SER A 58 -22.75 -21.83 12.12
N SER A 59 -23.53 -20.98 12.78
CA SER A 59 -23.30 -20.65 14.19
C SER A 59 -23.33 -21.89 15.09
N ALA A 60 -24.07 -22.93 14.70
CA ALA A 60 -24.10 -24.21 15.41
C ALA A 60 -22.76 -24.95 15.29
N ASP A 61 -22.16 -24.94 14.09
CA ASP A 61 -20.85 -25.56 13.83
C ASP A 61 -19.74 -24.84 14.60
N VAL A 62 -19.75 -23.50 14.61
CA VAL A 62 -18.81 -22.68 15.40
C VAL A 62 -18.87 -23.07 16.88
N LYS A 63 -20.08 -23.17 17.44
CA LYS A 63 -20.30 -23.57 18.84
C LYS A 63 -19.89 -25.01 19.12
N LYS A 64 -20.14 -25.92 18.18
CA LYS A 64 -19.75 -27.33 18.29
C LYS A 64 -18.23 -27.49 18.28
N ALA A 65 -17.54 -26.81 17.36
CA ALA A 65 -16.09 -26.82 17.25
C ALA A 65 -15.42 -26.26 18.50
N TYR A 66 -15.90 -25.10 18.99
CA TYR A 66 -15.43 -24.52 20.24
C TYR A 66 -15.56 -25.49 21.42
N ARG A 67 -16.74 -26.07 21.64
CA ARG A 67 -16.97 -27.03 22.73
C ARG A 67 -15.99 -28.22 22.69
N LYS A 68 -15.75 -28.77 21.51
CA LYS A 68 -14.81 -29.88 21.31
C LYS A 68 -13.38 -29.44 21.66
N LEU A 69 -12.90 -28.35 21.06
CA LEU A 69 -11.52 -27.88 21.22
C LEU A 69 -11.23 -27.36 22.63
N SER A 70 -12.19 -26.69 23.29
CA SER A 70 -12.06 -26.24 24.67
C SER A 70 -11.92 -27.42 25.64
N LEU A 71 -12.63 -28.52 25.42
CA LEU A 71 -12.50 -29.72 26.24
C LEU A 71 -11.16 -30.44 26.00
N GLU A 72 -10.67 -30.46 24.77
CA GLU A 72 -9.40 -31.09 24.40
C GLU A 72 -8.18 -30.31 24.92
N ASN A 73 -8.26 -28.97 24.90
CA ASN A 73 -7.13 -28.09 25.21
C ASN A 73 -7.30 -27.35 26.55
N HIS A 74 -8.16 -27.84 27.45
CA HIS A 74 -8.35 -27.22 28.76
C HIS A 74 -7.05 -27.29 29.59
N PRO A 75 -6.58 -26.19 30.22
CA PRO A 75 -5.31 -26.15 30.94
C PRO A 75 -5.23 -27.22 32.06
N ASP A 76 -6.35 -27.54 32.71
CA ASP A 76 -6.41 -28.59 33.75
C ASP A 76 -6.05 -30.00 33.27
N LYS A 77 -6.05 -30.26 31.96
CA LYS A 77 -5.68 -31.57 31.40
C LYS A 77 -4.20 -31.67 31.03
N ALA A 78 -3.48 -30.55 31.02
CA ALA A 78 -2.09 -30.49 30.61
C ALA A 78 -1.15 -30.78 31.77
N GLY A 79 -0.06 -31.51 31.49
CA GLY A 79 1.04 -31.66 32.45
C GLY A 79 1.79 -30.34 32.67
N PRO A 80 2.67 -30.25 33.70
CA PRO A 80 3.41 -29.03 34.04
C PRO A 80 4.20 -28.43 32.85
N ASP A 81 4.76 -29.29 32.01
CA ASP A 81 5.59 -28.89 30.87
C ASP A 81 4.74 -28.42 29.66
N GLU A 82 3.48 -28.82 29.58
CA GLU A 82 2.56 -28.50 28.48
C GLU A 82 1.55 -27.40 28.85
N ALA A 83 1.43 -27.06 30.14
CA ALA A 83 0.43 -26.13 30.66
C ALA A 83 0.44 -24.77 29.96
N PHE A 84 1.63 -24.22 29.68
CA PHE A 84 1.75 -22.93 28.98
C PHE A 84 1.26 -23.02 27.53
N ALA A 85 1.62 -24.08 26.81
CA ALA A 85 1.19 -24.29 25.43
C ALA A 85 -0.32 -24.54 25.33
N ALA A 86 -0.87 -25.33 26.25
CA ALA A 86 -2.30 -25.56 26.37
C ALA A 86 -3.07 -24.27 26.68
N ALA A 87 -2.60 -23.46 27.64
CA ALA A 87 -3.20 -22.17 27.96
C ALA A 87 -3.18 -21.21 26.76
N LYS A 88 -2.05 -21.11 26.04
CA LYS A 88 -1.96 -20.29 24.82
C LYS A 88 -2.94 -20.74 23.74
N LYS A 89 -3.05 -22.05 23.51
CA LYS A 89 -3.97 -22.61 22.51
C LYS A 89 -5.43 -22.43 22.91
N PHE A 90 -5.77 -22.66 24.19
CA PHE A 90 -7.09 -22.42 24.74
C PHE A 90 -7.53 -20.96 24.61
N HIS A 91 -6.60 -20.03 24.86
CA HIS A 91 -6.85 -18.60 24.69
C HIS A 91 -7.21 -18.27 23.23
N ARG A 92 -6.44 -18.75 22.26
CA ARG A 92 -6.74 -18.59 20.82
C ARG A 92 -8.09 -19.18 20.41
N ILE A 93 -8.42 -20.38 20.90
CA ILE A 93 -9.73 -21.02 20.66
C ILE A 93 -10.87 -20.15 21.21
N SER A 94 -10.70 -19.59 22.40
CA SER A 94 -11.69 -18.73 23.05
C SER A 94 -11.88 -17.42 22.28
N GLU A 95 -10.80 -16.77 21.89
CA GLU A 95 -10.82 -15.55 21.07
C GLU A 95 -11.52 -15.80 19.72
N ALA A 96 -11.15 -16.87 19.01
CA ALA A 96 -11.79 -17.25 17.75
C ALA A 96 -13.30 -17.47 17.91
N TYR A 97 -13.72 -18.11 19.00
CA TYR A 97 -15.14 -18.30 19.29
C TYR A 97 -15.85 -16.98 19.63
N GLU A 98 -15.26 -16.11 20.44
CA GLU A 98 -15.85 -14.81 20.79
C GLU A 98 -16.14 -13.96 19.55
N VAL A 99 -15.22 -14.00 18.58
CA VAL A 99 -15.33 -13.26 17.32
C VAL A 99 -16.32 -13.93 16.36
N LEU A 100 -16.21 -15.24 16.14
CA LEU A 100 -17.01 -15.94 15.13
C LEU A 100 -18.43 -16.29 15.59
N SER A 101 -18.70 -16.30 16.90
CA SER A 101 -20.03 -16.65 17.45
C SER A 101 -21.07 -15.54 17.27
N LYS A 102 -20.66 -14.26 17.29
CA LYS A 102 -21.57 -13.12 17.12
C LYS A 102 -21.61 -12.71 15.65
N ILE A 103 -22.82 -12.49 15.13
CA ILE A 103 -23.03 -12.15 13.70
C ILE A 103 -22.26 -10.88 13.30
N HIS A 104 -22.25 -9.86 14.16
CA HIS A 104 -21.62 -8.57 13.86
C HIS A 104 -20.09 -8.66 13.81
N THR A 105 -19.46 -9.21 14.84
CA THR A 105 -17.99 -9.35 14.89
C THR A 105 -17.48 -10.32 13.84
N ARG A 106 -18.22 -11.40 13.54
CA ARG A 106 -17.89 -12.31 12.43
C ARG A 106 -17.87 -11.58 11.10
N ARG A 107 -18.87 -10.72 10.82
CA ARG A 107 -18.89 -9.92 9.58
C ARG A 107 -17.71 -8.95 9.50
N LEU A 108 -17.31 -8.33 10.60
CA LEU A 108 -16.14 -7.47 10.62
C LEU A 108 -14.86 -8.28 10.38
N TYR A 109 -14.73 -9.44 11.01
CA TYR A 109 -13.60 -10.34 10.75
C TYR A 109 -13.56 -10.83 9.31
N ASP A 110 -14.70 -11.15 8.70
CA ASP A 110 -14.78 -11.59 7.31
C ASP A 110 -14.33 -10.50 6.32
N LEU A 111 -14.56 -9.23 6.65
CA LEU A 111 -14.16 -8.09 5.83
C LEU A 111 -12.71 -7.65 6.11
N TYR A 112 -12.33 -7.50 7.37
CA TYR A 112 -11.10 -6.83 7.77
C TYR A 112 -10.03 -7.77 8.32
N GLY A 113 -10.31 -9.07 8.42
CA GLY A 113 -9.40 -10.02 9.07
C GLY A 113 -9.12 -9.61 10.52
N HIS A 114 -7.87 -9.68 10.95
CA HIS A 114 -7.46 -9.31 12.30
C HIS A 114 -7.56 -7.81 12.60
N ASP A 115 -7.72 -6.94 11.59
CA ASP A 115 -7.98 -5.52 11.79
C ASP A 115 -9.42 -5.21 12.22
N PHE A 116 -10.28 -6.22 12.38
CA PHE A 116 -11.68 -6.05 12.77
C PHE A 116 -11.86 -5.31 14.11
N LEU A 117 -10.92 -5.41 15.05
CA LEU A 117 -10.99 -4.70 16.34
C LEU A 117 -10.96 -3.18 16.15
N HIS A 118 -10.19 -2.69 15.18
CA HIS A 118 -10.19 -1.27 14.83
C HIS A 118 -11.56 -0.83 14.30
N MET A 119 -12.24 -1.71 13.56
CA MET A 119 -13.59 -1.45 13.06
C MET A 119 -14.65 -1.50 14.15
N GLU A 120 -14.53 -2.44 15.10
CA GLU A 120 -15.42 -2.49 16.26
C GLU A 120 -15.32 -1.18 17.07
N GLY A 121 -14.09 -0.73 17.35
CA GLY A 121 -13.85 0.58 17.99
C GLY A 121 -14.41 1.76 17.19
N TYR A 122 -14.27 1.76 15.86
CA TYR A 122 -14.89 2.75 14.99
C TYR A 122 -16.41 2.81 15.20
N PHE A 123 -17.09 1.66 15.25
CA PHE A 123 -18.54 1.63 15.44
C PHE A 123 -18.99 2.06 16.84
N GLU A 124 -18.18 1.85 17.87
CA GLU A 124 -18.42 2.34 19.23
C GLU A 124 -18.21 3.85 19.37
N GLU A 125 -17.29 4.43 18.60
CA GLU A 125 -17.04 5.88 18.59
C GLU A 125 -18.11 6.68 17.83
N LEU A 126 -18.74 6.08 16.81
CA LEU A 126 -19.72 6.77 15.96
C LEU A 126 -20.81 7.51 16.76
N PRO A 127 -21.55 6.87 17.69
CA PRO A 127 -22.60 7.57 18.44
C PRO A 127 -22.06 8.68 19.34
N LYS A 128 -20.85 8.49 19.90
CA LYS A 128 -20.21 9.47 20.79
C LYS A 128 -19.88 10.78 20.04
N ARG A 129 -19.62 10.69 18.75
CA ARG A 129 -19.38 11.82 17.85
C ARG A 129 -20.64 12.36 17.17
N GLY A 130 -21.82 11.85 17.54
CA GLY A 130 -23.09 12.19 16.88
C GLY A 130 -23.18 11.66 15.44
N GLY A 131 -22.29 10.75 15.05
CA GLY A 131 -22.21 10.17 13.71
C GLY A 131 -23.11 8.95 13.55
N ARG A 132 -23.57 8.73 12.33
CA ARG A 132 -24.19 7.47 11.89
C ARG A 132 -23.34 6.86 10.78
N GLU A 133 -23.52 5.57 10.53
CA GLU A 133 -22.89 4.90 9.40
C GLU A 133 -23.96 4.21 8.55
N LEU A 134 -24.07 4.64 7.29
CA LEU A 134 -25.09 4.18 6.34
C LEU A 134 -24.89 2.72 5.94
N TYR A 135 -23.64 2.25 5.94
CA TYR A 135 -23.25 0.92 5.48
C TYR A 135 -22.85 -0.02 6.62
N ARG A 136 -23.28 0.30 7.85
CA ARG A 136 -23.00 -0.51 9.03
C ARG A 136 -23.44 -1.97 8.81
N TYR A 137 -22.47 -2.89 8.88
CA TYR A 137 -22.64 -4.34 8.69
C TYR A 137 -23.18 -4.78 7.32
N LYS A 138 -23.08 -3.94 6.28
CA LYS A 138 -23.42 -4.32 4.91
C LYS A 138 -22.32 -5.21 4.33
N ARG A 139 -22.73 -6.36 3.78
CA ARG A 139 -21.80 -7.36 3.26
C ARG A 139 -21.09 -6.82 2.02
N GLY A 140 -19.77 -6.99 1.98
CA GLY A 140 -18.94 -6.55 0.85
C GLY A 140 -18.80 -5.03 0.69
N VAL A 141 -19.26 -4.25 1.66
CA VAL A 141 -19.06 -2.79 1.69
C VAL A 141 -18.01 -2.47 2.73
N PHE A 142 -16.79 -2.18 2.29
CA PHE A 142 -15.66 -1.87 3.15
C PHE A 142 -15.72 -0.40 3.54
N LEU A 143 -15.80 -0.08 4.82
CA LEU A 143 -15.60 1.27 5.32
C LEU A 143 -14.12 1.63 5.30
N LEU A 144 -13.82 2.71 4.59
CA LEU A 144 -12.48 3.26 4.43
C LEU A 144 -12.34 4.56 5.22
N TYR A 145 -11.26 4.66 6.00
CA TYR A 145 -10.89 5.81 6.81
C TYR A 145 -9.36 5.86 6.95
N GLU A 146 -8.85 6.91 7.59
CA GLU A 146 -7.42 7.25 7.56
C GLU A 146 -6.52 6.13 8.09
N ARG A 147 -6.95 5.39 9.12
CA ARG A 147 -6.10 4.36 9.74
C ARG A 147 -6.01 3.07 8.92
N ASN A 148 -7.03 2.77 8.10
CA ASN A 148 -7.05 1.54 7.30
C ASN A 148 -6.83 1.79 5.80
N LEU A 149 -6.56 3.03 5.40
CA LEU A 149 -6.38 3.42 4.00
C LEU A 149 -5.33 2.58 3.29
N ASP A 150 -4.08 2.63 3.78
CA ASP A 150 -2.99 1.86 3.19
C ASP A 150 -3.19 0.36 3.41
N GLY A 151 -3.72 -0.06 4.57
CA GLY A 151 -3.95 -1.47 4.87
C GLY A 151 -4.95 -2.16 3.92
N LEU A 152 -5.96 -1.45 3.44
CA LEU A 152 -6.94 -1.99 2.49
C LEU A 152 -6.52 -1.84 1.03
N LEU A 153 -5.96 -0.68 0.67
CA LEU A 153 -5.74 -0.32 -0.73
C LEU A 153 -4.32 -0.60 -1.22
N ALA A 154 -3.30 -0.47 -0.38
CA ALA A 154 -1.92 -0.62 -0.82
C ALA A 154 -1.60 -2.09 -1.11
N LYS A 155 -0.98 -2.34 -2.26
CA LYS A 155 -0.58 -3.64 -2.80
C LYS A 155 -1.75 -4.64 -2.92
N SER A 156 -2.97 -4.11 -2.86
CA SER A 156 -4.20 -4.89 -2.89
C SER A 156 -4.41 -5.44 -4.30
N PRO A 157 -4.65 -6.75 -4.51
CA PRO A 157 -4.83 -7.32 -5.85
C PRO A 157 -6.17 -6.93 -6.50
N TYR A 158 -7.00 -6.17 -5.79
CA TYR A 158 -8.34 -5.81 -6.20
C TYR A 158 -8.38 -4.45 -6.91
N THR A 159 -9.18 -4.37 -7.98
CA THR A 159 -9.72 -3.09 -8.43
C THR A 159 -10.73 -2.61 -7.40
N TRP A 160 -10.53 -1.41 -6.87
CA TRP A 160 -11.42 -0.83 -5.87
C TRP A 160 -12.40 0.14 -6.49
N ILE A 161 -13.68 -0.08 -6.23
CA ILE A 161 -14.74 0.91 -6.44
C ILE A 161 -14.83 1.71 -5.15
N LEU A 162 -14.56 3.00 -5.21
CA LEU A 162 -14.54 3.89 -4.05
C LEU A 162 -15.63 4.95 -4.19
N THR A 163 -16.56 5.01 -3.24
CA THR A 163 -17.59 6.06 -3.19
C THR A 163 -17.56 6.82 -1.87
N PHE A 164 -18.09 8.04 -1.88
CA PHE A 164 -18.05 8.94 -0.74
C PHE A 164 -19.47 9.30 -0.34
N ALA A 165 -19.80 9.07 0.93
CA ALA A 165 -21.14 9.24 1.44
C ALA A 165 -21.12 9.94 2.80
N GLN A 166 -22.27 10.48 3.18
CA GLN A 166 -22.45 11.11 4.47
C GLN A 166 -23.91 10.90 4.93
N PRO A 167 -24.14 10.53 6.20
CA PRO A 167 -25.48 10.50 6.77
C PRO A 167 -26.17 11.87 6.66
N GLY A 168 -27.48 11.88 6.38
CA GLY A 168 -28.24 13.11 6.17
C GLY A 168 -28.15 13.70 4.75
N CYS A 169 -27.28 13.16 3.89
CA CYS A 169 -27.32 13.45 2.46
C CYS A 169 -28.41 12.60 1.79
N GLY A 170 -29.49 13.25 1.32
CA GLY A 170 -30.65 12.55 0.76
C GLY A 170 -30.33 11.63 -0.41
N ASN A 171 -29.38 12.01 -1.29
CA ASN A 171 -28.94 11.14 -2.38
C ASN A 171 -28.14 9.93 -1.87
N CYS A 172 -27.26 10.16 -0.89
CA CYS A 172 -26.44 9.13 -0.27
C CYS A 172 -27.30 8.06 0.40
N GLU A 173 -28.34 8.48 1.13
CA GLU A 173 -29.30 7.58 1.78
C GLU A 173 -30.11 6.77 0.76
N ARG A 174 -30.59 7.41 -0.33
CA ARG A 174 -31.30 6.71 -1.41
C ARG A 174 -30.44 5.67 -2.15
N ASN A 175 -29.13 5.87 -2.21
CA ASN A 175 -28.21 4.99 -2.93
C ASN A 175 -27.71 3.81 -2.08
N VAL A 176 -28.03 3.74 -0.78
CA VAL A 176 -27.63 2.63 0.09
C VAL A 176 -27.99 1.26 -0.47
N PRO A 177 -29.19 1.01 -1.04
CA PRO A 177 -29.52 -0.29 -1.64
C PRO A 177 -28.63 -0.64 -2.83
N ILE A 178 -28.27 0.33 -3.67
CA ILE A 178 -27.44 0.13 -4.87
C ILE A 178 -26.04 -0.33 -4.45
N TYR A 179 -25.42 0.38 -3.51
CA TYR A 179 -24.08 0.04 -3.02
C TYR A 179 -24.08 -1.21 -2.14
N SER A 180 -25.16 -1.50 -1.41
CA SER A 180 -25.29 -2.77 -0.68
C SER A 180 -25.33 -3.96 -1.66
N GLN A 181 -26.12 -3.85 -2.73
CA GLN A 181 -26.18 -4.86 -3.78
C GLN A 181 -24.84 -5.02 -4.50
N LEU A 182 -24.17 -3.89 -4.81
CA LEU A 182 -22.84 -3.92 -5.40
C LEU A 182 -21.83 -4.61 -4.48
N GLY A 183 -21.84 -4.29 -3.18
CA GLY A 183 -20.99 -4.94 -2.19
C GLY A 183 -21.13 -6.46 -2.21
N GLU A 184 -22.36 -6.96 -2.18
CA GLU A 184 -22.65 -8.40 -2.31
C GLU A 184 -22.07 -8.99 -3.61
N LYS A 185 -22.33 -8.36 -4.76
CA LYS A 185 -21.80 -8.80 -6.05
C LYS A 185 -20.27 -8.81 -6.10
N THR A 186 -19.62 -7.79 -5.53
CA THR A 186 -18.14 -7.72 -5.52
C THR A 186 -17.51 -8.84 -4.69
N MET A 187 -18.19 -9.34 -3.66
CA MET A 187 -17.71 -10.50 -2.88
C MET A 187 -17.73 -11.81 -3.66
N GLU A 188 -18.53 -11.90 -4.71
CA GLU A 188 -18.56 -13.06 -5.63
C GLU A 188 -17.47 -12.98 -6.69
N THR A 189 -16.80 -11.83 -6.82
CA THR A 189 -15.69 -11.64 -7.75
C THR A 189 -14.34 -11.90 -7.11
N GLU A 190 -13.38 -12.35 -7.91
CA GLU A 190 -12.02 -12.61 -7.44
C GLU A 190 -11.16 -11.34 -7.33
N ASN A 191 -11.51 -10.27 -8.07
CA ASN A 191 -10.62 -9.14 -8.31
C ASN A 191 -11.24 -7.75 -8.11
N ILE A 192 -12.49 -7.62 -7.65
CA ILE A 192 -13.14 -6.31 -7.46
C ILE A 192 -13.69 -6.19 -6.03
N ARG A 193 -13.51 -5.03 -5.40
CA ARG A 193 -14.05 -4.73 -4.07
C ARG A 193 -14.66 -3.34 -4.03
N LEU A 194 -15.63 -3.14 -3.13
CA LEU A 194 -16.28 -1.86 -2.90
C LEU A 194 -15.86 -1.28 -1.55
N ALA A 195 -15.38 -0.04 -1.58
CA ALA A 195 -15.11 0.77 -0.40
C ALA A 195 -16.00 2.03 -0.36
N VAL A 196 -16.40 2.41 0.84
CA VAL A 196 -17.16 3.64 1.11
C VAL A 196 -16.44 4.46 2.17
N VAL A 197 -16.30 5.76 1.91
CA VAL A 197 -15.83 6.73 2.90
C VAL A 197 -17.02 7.47 3.49
N ASN A 198 -17.07 7.54 4.81
CA ASN A 198 -18.00 8.40 5.53
C ASN A 198 -17.39 9.79 5.77
N CYS A 199 -17.82 10.79 5.02
CA CYS A 199 -17.24 12.14 5.05
C CYS A 199 -17.48 12.91 6.36
N LEU A 200 -18.41 12.49 7.23
CA LEU A 200 -18.54 13.06 8.57
C LEU A 200 -17.47 12.57 9.53
N MET A 201 -16.91 11.40 9.25
CA MET A 201 -16.05 10.68 10.18
C MET A 201 -14.60 10.61 9.70
N SER A 202 -14.33 11.10 8.49
CA SER A 202 -13.04 10.97 7.82
C SER A 202 -12.74 12.17 6.94
N ASN A 203 -11.49 12.64 6.99
CA ASN A 203 -10.93 13.63 6.07
C ASN A 203 -10.57 13.04 4.71
N LEU A 204 -10.77 11.73 4.50
CA LEU A 204 -10.48 11.10 3.22
C LEU A 204 -11.23 11.72 2.05
N CYS A 205 -12.42 12.29 2.27
CA CYS A 205 -13.16 13.00 1.21
C CYS A 205 -12.37 14.22 0.68
N HIS A 206 -11.74 14.98 1.58
CA HIS A 206 -10.86 16.08 1.19
C HIS A 206 -9.57 15.56 0.55
N TYR A 207 -8.95 14.54 1.15
CA TYR A 207 -7.72 13.92 0.65
C TYR A 207 -7.88 13.35 -0.77
N PHE A 208 -9.00 12.71 -1.08
CA PHE A 208 -9.31 12.22 -2.42
C PHE A 208 -9.80 13.34 -3.36
N GLY A 209 -10.01 14.56 -2.88
CA GLY A 209 -10.40 15.71 -3.69
C GLY A 209 -11.76 15.55 -4.35
N ILE A 210 -12.76 15.04 -3.63
CA ILE A 210 -14.12 14.92 -4.16
C ILE A 210 -14.77 16.30 -4.31
N HIS A 211 -15.60 16.45 -5.32
CA HIS A 211 -16.29 17.70 -5.64
C HIS A 211 -17.73 17.68 -5.10
N HIS A 212 -18.30 16.48 -4.96
CA HIS A 212 -19.65 16.25 -4.44
C HIS A 212 -19.78 14.86 -3.81
N LEU A 213 -20.75 14.69 -2.92
CA LEU A 213 -21.08 13.40 -2.32
C LEU A 213 -21.71 12.46 -3.35
N GLY A 214 -21.34 11.18 -3.29
CA GLY A 214 -21.76 10.16 -4.25
C GLY A 214 -20.86 10.04 -5.48
N GLN A 215 -19.79 10.84 -5.58
CA GLN A 215 -18.74 10.65 -6.58
C GLN A 215 -18.15 9.24 -6.44
N VAL A 216 -17.82 8.62 -7.58
CA VAL A 216 -17.26 7.27 -7.62
C VAL A 216 -15.91 7.31 -8.31
N PHE A 217 -14.89 6.77 -7.65
CA PHE A 217 -13.59 6.52 -8.22
C PHE A 217 -13.36 5.02 -8.43
N LEU A 218 -12.72 4.67 -9.53
CA LEU A 218 -12.21 3.34 -9.81
C LEU A 218 -10.69 3.38 -9.64
N LEU A 219 -10.18 2.56 -8.74
CA LEU A 219 -8.77 2.47 -8.40
C LEU A 219 -8.23 1.15 -8.96
N PRO A 220 -7.22 1.16 -9.84
CA PRO A 220 -6.55 -0.05 -10.31
C PRO A 220 -5.94 -0.87 -9.15
N PRO A 221 -5.73 -2.19 -9.32
CA PRO A 221 -5.12 -3.06 -8.31
C PRO A 221 -3.63 -2.76 -8.10
N GLU A 222 -2.96 -3.33 -7.10
CA GLU A 222 -1.50 -3.30 -6.92
C GLU A 222 -0.87 -1.89 -6.84
N GLN A 223 -1.54 -0.95 -6.17
CA GLN A 223 -0.99 0.40 -5.96
C GLN A 223 -0.06 0.46 -4.75
N GLU A 224 1.01 1.25 -4.79
CA GLU A 224 1.97 1.32 -3.68
C GLU A 224 1.46 2.01 -2.40
N GLY A 225 0.38 2.77 -2.51
CA GLY A 225 -0.10 3.65 -1.45
C GLY A 225 0.88 4.77 -1.10
N GLY A 226 0.79 5.29 0.13
CA GLY A 226 1.75 6.27 0.60
C GLY A 226 1.52 7.69 0.10
N GLY A 227 0.26 8.09 -0.10
CA GLY A 227 -0.10 9.50 -0.27
C GLY A 227 -0.63 9.88 -1.66
N TYR A 228 -0.36 9.08 -2.70
CA TYR A 228 -0.92 9.31 -4.03
C TYR A 228 -1.57 8.03 -4.58
N TRP A 229 -2.84 8.13 -4.95
CA TRP A 229 -3.64 7.03 -5.50
C TRP A 229 -4.00 7.31 -6.95
N ASP A 230 -3.66 6.37 -7.82
CA ASP A 230 -4.15 6.35 -9.19
C ASP A 230 -5.63 6.02 -9.18
N LYS A 231 -6.44 6.91 -9.77
CA LYS A 231 -7.89 6.86 -9.69
C LYS A 231 -8.52 7.46 -10.92
N ARG A 232 -9.60 6.83 -11.38
CA ARG A 232 -10.43 7.33 -12.49
C ARG A 232 -11.84 7.62 -11.99
N GLU A 233 -12.37 8.79 -12.32
CA GLU A 233 -13.77 9.09 -12.04
C GLU A 233 -14.71 8.28 -12.94
N TYR A 234 -15.72 7.68 -12.32
CA TYR A 234 -16.82 7.03 -13.01
C TYR A 234 -17.99 8.00 -13.15
N THR A 235 -18.36 8.27 -14.41
CA THR A 235 -19.46 9.20 -14.77
C THR A 235 -20.65 8.49 -15.42
N GLY A 236 -20.64 7.15 -15.43
CA GLY A 236 -21.72 6.36 -16.03
C GLY A 236 -22.96 6.22 -15.14
N PRO A 237 -23.95 5.42 -15.56
CA PRO A 237 -25.18 5.20 -14.80
C PRO A 237 -24.91 4.58 -13.42
N LEU A 238 -25.56 5.11 -12.39
CA LEU A 238 -25.43 4.58 -11.03
C LEU A 238 -26.30 3.34 -10.84
N ARG A 239 -25.78 2.19 -11.27
CA ARG A 239 -26.38 0.85 -11.08
C ARG A 239 -25.28 -0.13 -10.71
N ALA A 240 -25.59 -1.11 -9.86
CA ALA A 240 -24.61 -2.09 -9.40
C ALA A 240 -23.90 -2.80 -10.57
N ASP A 241 -24.65 -3.23 -11.59
CA ASP A 241 -24.07 -3.90 -12.77
C ASP A 241 -23.19 -2.98 -13.61
N ALA A 242 -23.60 -1.73 -13.82
CA ALA A 242 -22.84 -0.78 -14.62
C ALA A 242 -21.50 -0.42 -13.96
N LEU A 243 -21.50 -0.26 -12.63
CA LEU A 243 -20.29 -0.04 -11.83
C LEU A 243 -19.35 -1.25 -11.87
N LEU A 244 -19.91 -2.45 -11.74
CA LEU A 244 -19.13 -3.69 -11.79
C LEU A 244 -18.47 -3.88 -13.16
N GLU A 245 -19.22 -3.68 -14.26
CA GLU A 245 -18.67 -3.76 -15.61
C GLU A 245 -17.61 -2.70 -15.87
N ALA A 246 -17.80 -1.46 -15.40
CA ALA A 246 -16.79 -0.42 -15.52
C ALA A 246 -15.51 -0.77 -14.74
N ALA A 247 -15.63 -1.38 -13.56
CA ALA A 247 -14.49 -1.84 -12.76
C ALA A 247 -13.73 -2.99 -13.44
N LYS A 248 -14.43 -3.93 -14.10
CA LYS A 248 -13.80 -5.02 -14.88
C LYS A 248 -12.95 -4.51 -16.03
N GLN A 249 -13.30 -3.35 -16.60
CA GLN A 249 -12.57 -2.74 -17.70
C GLN A 249 -11.32 -1.97 -17.25
N ILE A 250 -11.09 -1.81 -15.94
CA ILE A 250 -9.88 -1.17 -15.43
C ILE A 250 -8.69 -2.11 -15.66
N PRO A 251 -7.74 -1.74 -16.52
CA PRO A 251 -6.60 -2.58 -16.81
C PRO A 251 -5.70 -2.74 -15.58
N ALA A 252 -5.17 -3.94 -15.37
CA ALA A 252 -3.99 -4.11 -14.51
C ALA A 252 -2.81 -3.32 -15.11
N PRO A 253 -1.95 -2.73 -14.27
CA PRO A 253 -0.80 -1.97 -14.75
C PRO A 253 0.13 -2.88 -15.57
N ASN A 254 0.69 -2.38 -16.68
CA ASN A 254 1.79 -3.10 -17.34
C ASN A 254 3.11 -2.68 -16.69
N MET A 255 3.27 -3.09 -15.44
CA MET A 255 4.42 -2.78 -14.60
C MET A 255 4.88 -4.07 -13.92
N GLN A 256 6.18 -4.28 -13.87
CA GLN A 256 6.78 -5.41 -13.18
C GLN A 256 7.81 -4.91 -12.19
N GLU A 257 7.85 -5.49 -10.99
CA GLU A 257 8.92 -5.26 -10.03
C GLU A 257 9.84 -6.48 -9.99
N VAL A 258 11.15 -6.25 -10.03
CA VAL A 258 12.17 -7.29 -10.06
C VAL A 258 13.19 -7.08 -8.96
N GLU A 259 13.73 -8.19 -8.47
CA GLU A 259 14.64 -8.21 -7.32
C GLU A 259 16.04 -7.67 -7.64
N SER A 260 16.46 -7.73 -8.92
CA SER A 260 17.80 -7.29 -9.31
C SER A 260 17.95 -7.01 -10.80
N ASP A 261 18.99 -6.25 -11.14
CA ASP A 261 19.40 -5.93 -12.51
C ASP A 261 19.68 -7.15 -13.36
N LYS A 262 20.14 -8.25 -12.77
CA LYS A 262 20.38 -9.50 -13.51
C LYS A 262 19.09 -10.06 -14.13
N VAL A 263 17.96 -9.86 -13.45
CA VAL A 263 16.65 -10.25 -13.97
C VAL A 263 16.28 -9.34 -15.15
N VAL A 264 16.51 -8.03 -15.02
CA VAL A 264 16.29 -7.05 -16.10
C VAL A 264 17.16 -7.39 -17.32
N GLU A 265 18.45 -7.65 -17.12
CA GLU A 265 19.37 -8.01 -18.21
C GLU A 265 18.93 -9.29 -18.92
N LYS A 266 18.44 -10.29 -18.18
CA LYS A 266 17.89 -11.51 -18.77
C LYS A 266 16.61 -11.25 -19.56
N GLN A 267 15.73 -10.36 -19.06
CA GLN A 267 14.52 -9.94 -19.78
C GLN A 267 14.88 -9.20 -21.07
N LEU A 268 15.82 -8.26 -21.01
CA LEU A 268 16.27 -7.47 -22.16
C LEU A 268 17.02 -8.31 -23.20
N ALA A 269 17.82 -9.29 -22.77
CA ALA A 269 18.56 -10.19 -23.67
C ALA A 269 17.65 -11.07 -24.53
N GLY A 270 16.41 -11.32 -24.09
CA GLY A 270 15.39 -12.06 -24.85
C GLY A 270 14.70 -11.23 -25.94
N ILE A 271 14.93 -9.92 -25.99
CA ILE A 271 14.29 -9.02 -26.97
C ILE A 271 15.16 -8.92 -28.21
N THR A 272 14.66 -9.44 -29.34
CA THR A 272 15.32 -9.31 -30.65
C THR A 272 15.48 -7.84 -31.02
N GLY A 273 16.72 -7.38 -31.17
CA GLY A 273 17.04 -5.99 -31.58
C GLY A 273 17.68 -5.12 -30.48
N VAL A 274 17.63 -5.52 -29.21
CA VAL A 274 18.34 -4.84 -28.11
C VAL A 274 19.74 -5.42 -27.96
N LYS A 275 20.60 -5.28 -28.98
CA LYS A 275 22.04 -5.36 -28.77
C LYS A 275 22.50 -3.99 -28.31
N ARG A 276 23.24 -3.90 -27.19
CA ARG A 276 23.91 -2.66 -26.75
C ARG A 276 24.67 -2.11 -27.97
N PRO A 277 24.25 -0.98 -28.56
CA PRO A 277 24.98 -0.42 -29.68
C PRO A 277 26.34 0.03 -29.15
N VAL A 278 27.42 -0.40 -29.79
CA VAL A 278 28.78 0.07 -29.47
C VAL A 278 28.93 1.56 -29.82
N SER A 279 28.02 2.09 -30.63
CA SER A 279 27.85 3.52 -30.95
C SER A 279 26.35 3.87 -31.01
N LEU A 280 25.99 5.10 -30.64
CA LEU A 280 24.63 5.67 -30.57
C LEU A 280 23.86 5.73 -31.91
N GLU A 281 24.32 5.05 -32.96
CA GLU A 281 23.73 5.13 -34.29
C GLU A 281 22.63 4.09 -34.46
N ARG A 282 21.39 4.60 -34.34
CA ARG A 282 20.12 4.01 -34.80
C ARG A 282 19.84 2.59 -34.28
N VAL A 283 19.23 2.55 -33.10
CA VAL A 283 18.47 1.38 -32.63
C VAL A 283 17.31 1.17 -33.60
N ALA A 284 17.15 -0.03 -34.16
CA ALA A 284 15.96 -0.39 -34.94
C ALA A 284 14.72 -0.15 -34.09
N ALA A 285 13.65 0.41 -34.66
CA ALA A 285 12.42 0.67 -33.92
C ALA A 285 11.89 -0.65 -33.35
N ALA A 286 12.04 -0.84 -32.04
CA ALA A 286 11.34 -1.91 -31.34
C ALA A 286 9.86 -1.53 -31.26
N ASP A 287 8.96 -2.47 -31.52
CA ASP A 287 7.51 -2.24 -31.43
C ASP A 287 7.06 -1.85 -30.01
N VAL A 288 7.89 -2.12 -29.00
CA VAL A 288 7.64 -1.85 -27.58
C VAL A 288 8.88 -1.21 -26.94
N ALA A 289 8.71 -0.02 -26.37
CA ALA A 289 9.71 0.64 -25.54
C ALA A 289 9.79 -0.01 -24.15
N TRP A 290 11.00 -0.08 -23.58
CA TRP A 290 11.24 -0.60 -22.23
C TRP A 290 11.83 0.51 -21.35
N LEU A 291 11.14 0.81 -20.26
CA LEU A 291 11.60 1.76 -19.25
C LEU A 291 11.98 1.01 -17.98
N VAL A 292 13.25 1.06 -17.61
CA VAL A 292 13.74 0.50 -16.35
C VAL A 292 13.89 1.64 -15.35
N ASN A 293 13.18 1.55 -14.22
CA ASN A 293 13.24 2.52 -13.13
C ASN A 293 13.81 1.87 -11.87
N TYR A 294 14.82 2.49 -11.30
CA TYR A 294 15.41 2.09 -10.03
C TYR A 294 14.69 2.84 -8.91
N HIS A 295 13.98 2.13 -8.04
CA HIS A 295 13.19 2.74 -6.99
C HIS A 295 13.56 2.21 -5.61
N LYS A 296 13.44 3.10 -4.62
CA LYS A 296 13.54 2.74 -3.20
C LYS A 296 12.13 2.75 -2.60
N PRO A 297 11.54 1.59 -2.24
CA PRO A 297 10.19 1.54 -1.64
C PRO A 297 10.03 2.43 -0.40
N SER A 298 11.07 2.56 0.42
CA SER A 298 11.04 3.38 1.64
C SER A 298 10.96 4.90 1.38
N CYS A 299 11.15 5.35 0.14
CA CYS A 299 11.22 6.76 -0.24
C CYS A 299 9.86 7.27 -0.73
N LEU A 300 9.31 8.29 -0.05
CA LEU A 300 8.00 8.86 -0.37
C LEU A 300 7.92 9.40 -1.81
N SER A 301 8.90 10.22 -2.21
CA SER A 301 8.98 10.77 -3.57
C SER A 301 9.13 9.69 -4.64
N CYS A 302 9.78 8.58 -4.30
CA CYS A 302 9.98 7.45 -5.20
C CYS A 302 8.67 6.67 -5.40
N ARG A 303 7.85 6.51 -4.35
CA ARG A 303 6.49 5.96 -4.47
C ARG A 303 5.60 6.85 -5.34
N GLN A 304 5.66 8.16 -5.15
CA GLN A 304 4.91 9.10 -5.99
C GLN A 304 5.33 9.00 -7.47
N ALA A 305 6.64 8.96 -7.76
CA ALA A 305 7.15 8.77 -9.11
C ALA A 305 6.68 7.45 -9.74
N LYS A 306 6.65 6.36 -8.96
CA LYS A 306 6.12 5.07 -9.41
C LYS A 306 4.62 5.17 -9.76
N SER A 307 3.84 5.89 -8.96
CA SER A 307 2.43 6.15 -9.26
C SER A 307 2.21 7.04 -10.49
N GLU A 308 3.08 8.02 -10.76
CA GLU A 308 3.01 8.83 -11.99
C GLU A 308 3.35 8.00 -13.24
N LEU A 309 4.40 7.18 -13.16
CA LEU A 309 4.79 6.27 -14.24
C LEU A 309 3.71 5.24 -14.56
N ARG A 310 2.88 4.90 -13.58
CA ARG A 310 1.73 4.02 -13.76
C ARG A 310 0.67 4.59 -14.69
N GLN A 311 0.37 5.88 -14.57
CA GLN A 311 -0.56 6.54 -15.50
C GLN A 311 -0.03 6.51 -16.93
N VAL A 312 1.28 6.70 -17.09
CA VAL A 312 1.96 6.58 -18.39
C VAL A 312 1.88 5.15 -18.93
N SER A 313 2.09 4.14 -18.08
CA SER A 313 1.92 2.72 -18.44
C SER A 313 0.49 2.44 -18.94
N HIS A 314 -0.53 3.05 -18.35
CA HIS A 314 -1.90 2.91 -18.83
C HIS A 314 -2.13 3.53 -20.22
N GLN A 315 -1.55 4.70 -20.50
CA GLN A 315 -1.67 5.36 -21.80
C GLN A 315 -0.89 4.66 -22.92
N LEU A 316 0.24 4.04 -22.58
CA LEU A 316 1.16 3.41 -23.52
C LEU A 316 1.19 1.89 -23.37
N ARG A 317 0.12 1.25 -22.89
CA ARG A 317 0.13 -0.14 -22.42
C ARG A 317 0.72 -1.15 -23.40
N GLU A 318 0.41 -1.02 -24.69
CA GLU A 318 0.90 -1.90 -25.76
C GLU A 318 2.27 -1.49 -26.31
N LYS A 319 2.73 -0.29 -25.97
CA LYS A 319 3.94 0.35 -26.52
C LYS A 319 5.05 0.55 -25.50
N LEU A 320 4.77 0.39 -24.21
CA LEU A 320 5.69 0.66 -23.12
C LEU A 320 5.55 -0.39 -22.01
N THR A 321 6.65 -1.09 -21.74
CA THR A 321 6.79 -1.94 -20.55
C THR A 321 7.65 -1.20 -19.53
N ILE A 322 7.16 -1.05 -18.29
CA ILE A 322 7.91 -0.40 -17.21
C ILE A 322 8.35 -1.44 -16.19
N THR A 323 9.65 -1.58 -16.00
CA THR A 323 10.25 -2.49 -15.01
C THR A 323 10.84 -1.68 -13.86
N PHE A 324 10.51 -2.05 -12.63
CA PHE A 324 10.98 -1.43 -11.41
C PHE A 324 12.00 -2.34 -10.75
N VAL A 325 13.20 -1.83 -10.49
CA VAL A 325 14.22 -2.53 -9.71
C VAL A 325 14.16 -2.02 -8.28
N ASN A 326 13.94 -2.94 -7.33
CA ASN A 326 13.88 -2.60 -5.92
C ASN A 326 15.29 -2.45 -5.32
N CYS A 327 15.67 -1.20 -5.07
CA CYS A 327 16.99 -0.85 -4.53
C CYS A 327 17.19 -1.21 -3.05
N ASP A 328 16.13 -1.54 -2.29
CA ASP A 328 16.29 -2.02 -0.91
C ASP A 328 16.78 -3.48 -0.89
N ILE A 329 16.52 -4.24 -1.97
CA ILE A 329 16.86 -5.66 -2.11
C ILE A 329 18.11 -5.84 -2.99
N SER A 330 18.33 -4.99 -3.99
CA SER A 330 19.47 -5.10 -4.90
C SER A 330 20.77 -4.54 -4.27
N VAL A 331 21.47 -5.38 -3.51
CA VAL A 331 22.74 -5.02 -2.82
C VAL A 331 23.91 -4.80 -3.80
N HIS A 332 23.75 -5.17 -5.07
CA HIS A 332 24.79 -5.04 -6.09
C HIS A 332 24.39 -4.00 -7.14
N TYR A 333 25.25 -2.98 -7.31
CA TYR A 333 25.31 -2.05 -8.46
C TYR A 333 24.66 -0.66 -8.37
N ILE A 334 24.21 -0.16 -7.22
CA ILE A 334 23.86 1.28 -7.08
C ILE A 334 25.07 2.19 -7.46
N TRP A 335 26.30 1.68 -7.34
CA TRP A 335 27.52 2.41 -7.66
C TRP A 335 27.95 2.40 -9.13
N ALA A 336 27.40 1.53 -9.98
CA ALA A 336 27.84 1.44 -11.39
C ALA A 336 27.08 2.36 -12.35
N TYR A 337 25.89 2.83 -11.96
CA TYR A 337 25.01 3.64 -12.82
C TYR A 337 24.69 5.03 -12.28
N MET A 338 25.19 5.43 -11.11
CA MET A 338 25.22 6.85 -10.77
C MET A 338 26.32 7.53 -11.60
N PRO A 339 25.99 8.45 -12.52
CA PRO A 339 27.01 9.29 -13.09
C PRO A 339 27.63 10.06 -11.92
N THR A 340 28.95 10.02 -11.80
CA THR A 340 29.72 10.96 -10.99
C THR A 340 29.50 12.37 -11.56
N ILE A 341 28.37 12.99 -11.26
CA ILE A 341 28.10 14.39 -11.54
C ILE A 341 27.61 14.98 -10.23
N SER A 342 28.52 15.73 -9.61
CA SER A 342 28.21 16.71 -8.59
C SER A 342 27.01 17.56 -9.03
N GLY A 343 25.94 17.54 -8.24
CA GLY A 343 24.85 18.52 -8.35
C GLY A 343 23.56 17.98 -8.95
N ILE A 344 22.60 17.72 -8.06
CA ILE A 344 21.15 17.95 -8.22
C ILE A 344 20.61 17.63 -9.61
N MET A 345 20.16 16.39 -9.82
CA MET A 345 19.23 16.07 -10.89
C MET A 345 17.85 15.76 -10.27
N PRO A 346 16.76 16.42 -10.68
CA PRO A 346 15.42 16.03 -10.24
C PRO A 346 15.03 14.73 -10.96
N PRO A 347 14.65 13.66 -10.24
CA PRO A 347 14.45 12.36 -10.85
C PRO A 347 12.98 12.23 -11.28
N THR A 348 12.66 12.56 -12.54
CA THR A 348 11.50 12.01 -13.30
C THR A 348 11.25 12.81 -14.59
N SER A 349 11.35 14.15 -14.54
CA SER A 349 10.86 15.02 -15.62
C SER A 349 11.69 14.97 -16.92
N LEU A 350 12.99 14.69 -16.83
CA LEU A 350 13.91 14.67 -17.97
C LEU A 350 13.77 13.39 -18.82
N LEU A 351 13.44 12.26 -18.20
CA LEU A 351 13.29 10.99 -18.90
C LEU A 351 12.00 10.93 -19.72
N LEU A 352 10.92 11.52 -19.20
CA LEU A 352 9.63 11.68 -19.90
C LEU A 352 9.75 12.57 -21.15
N ARG A 353 10.53 13.66 -21.09
CA ARG A 353 10.78 14.52 -22.26
C ARG A 353 11.60 13.84 -23.36
N PHE A 354 12.46 12.89 -23.00
CA PHE A 354 13.25 12.12 -23.96
C PHE A 354 12.38 11.11 -24.72
N LEU A 355 11.50 10.39 -24.02
CA LEU A 355 10.55 9.45 -24.64
C LEU A 355 9.55 10.17 -25.55
N ALA A 356 9.03 11.34 -25.17
CA ALA A 356 8.13 12.14 -26.01
C ALA A 356 8.79 12.62 -27.32
N LYS A 357 10.12 12.75 -27.35
CA LYS A 357 10.87 13.20 -28.54
C LYS A 357 11.22 12.06 -29.50
N GLN A 358 11.14 10.80 -29.06
CA GLN A 358 11.33 9.62 -29.92
C GLN A 358 10.02 9.02 -30.45
N LEU A 359 8.88 9.39 -29.85
CA LEU A 359 7.54 8.89 -30.24
C LEU A 359 6.77 9.85 -31.18
N HIS A 360 7.40 10.93 -31.64
CA HIS A 360 6.99 11.73 -32.80
C HIS A 360 7.76 11.24 -34.02
#